data_AF-A0A8X6GYD7-F1
#
_entry.id   AF-A0A8X6GYD7-F1
#
_cell.length_a   1.000
_cell.length_b   1.000
_cell.length_c   1.000
_cell.angle_alpha   90.00
_cell.angle_beta   90.00
_cell.angle_gamma   90.00
#
_symmetry.space_group_name_H-M   'P 1'
#
loop_
_entity.id
_entity.type
_entity.pdbx_description
1 polymer ?
#
loop_
_entity_poly.entity_id
_entity_poly.type
_entity_poly.pdbx_seq_one_letter_code
_entity_poly.pdbx_strand_id
1 'polypeptide(L)' 'MSDHVLQREFVASKGESHSTRHASKAANEIKNSYKKLVPFDYNRVVLEPLPGIPDSDYINASYID' A
#
# COMPACT_ATOMS: atom_id res chain seq x y z
N MET A 1 -33.43 -4.93 -9.24
CA MET A 1 -32.68 -5.74 -10.23
C MET A 1 -31.26 -5.20 -10.50
N SER A 2 -30.92 -3.94 -10.21
CA SER A 2 -29.60 -3.35 -10.54
C SER A 2 -28.50 -3.51 -9.47
N ASP A 3 -28.82 -3.43 -8.17
CA ASP A 3 -27.81 -3.46 -7.09
C ASP A 3 -27.09 -4.80 -6.94
N HIS A 4 -27.80 -5.91 -7.21
CA HIS A 4 -27.28 -7.25 -6.99
C HIS A 4 -26.18 -7.62 -7.98
N VAL A 5 -26.14 -6.98 -9.16
CA VAL A 5 -25.09 -7.17 -10.16
C VAL A 5 -23.84 -6.38 -9.74
N LEU A 6 -24.00 -5.10 -9.39
CA LEU A 6 -22.87 -4.27 -8.92
C LEU A 6 -22.18 -4.87 -7.69
N GLN A 7 -22.95 -5.39 -6.75
CA GLN A 7 -22.40 -6.06 -5.57
C GLN A 7 -21.62 -7.33 -5.93
N ARG A 8 -22.06 -8.09 -6.94
CA ARG A 8 -21.35 -9.29 -7.41
C ARG A 8 -20.03 -8.92 -8.09
N GLU A 9 -20.05 -7.96 -8.99
CA GLU A 9 -18.84 -7.51 -9.71
C GLU A 9 -17.78 -6.96 -8.73
N PHE A 10 -18.18 -6.14 -7.76
CA PHE A 10 -17.26 -5.59 -6.75
C PHE A 10 -16.59 -6.67 -5.89
N VAL A 11 -17.30 -7.76 -5.57
CA VAL A 11 -16.75 -8.86 -4.78
C VAL A 11 -15.83 -9.74 -5.63
N ALA A 12 -16.10 -9.87 -6.93
CA ALA A 12 -15.25 -10.62 -7.85
C ALA A 12 -13.91 -9.91 -8.12
N SER A 13 -13.87 -8.58 -8.06
CA SER A 13 -12.66 -7.77 -8.27
C SER A 13 -11.73 -7.65 -7.06
N LYS A 14 -11.84 -8.54 -6.05
CA LYS A 14 -10.94 -8.48 -4.89
C LYS A 14 -9.49 -8.66 -5.35
N GLY A 15 -8.67 -7.64 -5.07
CA GLY A 15 -7.27 -7.59 -5.45
C GLY A 15 -6.44 -8.74 -4.87
N GLU A 16 -5.40 -9.13 -5.61
CA GLU A 16 -4.43 -10.12 -5.17
C GLU A 16 -3.70 -9.67 -3.89
N SER A 17 -3.33 -10.64 -3.06
CA SER A 17 -2.50 -10.38 -1.89
C SER A 17 -1.06 -10.22 -2.35
N HIS A 18 -0.49 -9.03 -2.16
CA HIS A 18 0.90 -8.74 -2.45
C HIS A 18 1.67 -8.34 -1.18
N SER A 19 3.00 -8.39 -1.27
CA SER A 19 3.89 -8.06 -0.16
C SER A 19 3.79 -6.59 0.25
N THR A 20 3.85 -6.31 1.56
CA THR A 20 3.82 -4.96 2.17
C THR A 20 4.98 -4.77 3.14
N ARG A 21 6.12 -5.43 2.92
CA ARG A 21 7.22 -5.54 3.88
C ARG A 21 7.80 -4.18 4.27
N HIS A 22 7.91 -3.24 3.33
CA HIS A 22 8.43 -1.90 3.65
C HIS A 22 7.50 -1.13 4.56
N ALA A 23 6.19 -1.21 4.30
CA ALA A 23 5.18 -0.55 5.13
C ALA A 23 5.07 -1.15 6.54
N SER A 24 5.38 -2.44 6.69
CA SER A 24 5.34 -3.17 7.97
C SER A 24 6.63 -3.04 8.81
N LYS A 25 7.64 -2.27 8.37
CA LYS A 25 8.81 -1.99 9.21
C LYS A 25 8.42 -1.10 10.39
N ALA A 26 8.97 -1.38 11.57
CA ALA A 26 8.70 -0.61 12.79
C ALA A 26 8.91 0.91 12.61
N ALA A 27 9.97 1.31 11.90
CA ALA A 27 10.27 2.72 11.59
C ALA A 27 9.24 3.39 10.65
N ASN A 28 8.46 2.60 9.91
CA ASN A 28 7.48 3.07 8.94
C ASN A 28 6.03 3.00 9.45
N GLU A 29 5.76 2.30 10.55
CA GLU A 29 4.40 2.21 11.11
C GLU A 29 3.80 3.59 11.41
N ILE A 30 4.61 4.50 11.97
CA ILE A 30 4.18 5.87 12.30
C ILE A 30 3.91 6.72 11.06
N LYS A 31 4.43 6.32 9.90
CA LYS A 31 4.26 7.00 8.61
C LYS A 31 2.97 6.56 7.89
N ASN A 32 2.21 5.63 8.49
CA ASN A 32 0.94 5.12 7.97
C ASN A 32 -0.23 5.69 8.76
N SER A 33 -1.06 6.51 8.12
CA SER A 33 -2.28 7.05 8.74
C SER A 33 -3.28 5.95 9.14
N TYR A 34 -3.31 4.84 8.40
CA TYR A 34 -4.11 3.67 8.75
C TYR A 34 -3.38 2.37 8.41
N LYS A 35 -3.06 1.56 9.44
CA LYS A 35 -2.20 0.37 9.29
C LYS A 35 -2.74 -0.70 8.32
N LYS A 36 -4.04 -0.71 8.03
CA LYS A 36 -4.64 -1.67 7.08
C LYS A 36 -4.63 -1.18 5.63
N LEU A 37 -4.29 0.08 5.39
CA LEU A 37 -4.21 0.69 4.06
C LEU A 37 -2.78 1.19 3.84
N VAL A 38 -1.98 0.35 3.23
CA VAL A 38 -0.55 0.56 2.99
C VAL A 38 -0.20 0.17 1.55
N PRO A 39 0.86 0.74 0.96
CA PRO A 39 1.24 0.43 -0.41
C PRO A 39 1.81 -0.98 -0.51
N PHE A 40 1.61 -1.61 -1.67
CA PHE A 40 2.30 -2.85 -2.00
C PHE A 40 3.75 -2.57 -2.39
N ASP A 41 4.64 -3.53 -2.11
CA ASP A 41 6.07 -3.37 -2.38
C ASP A 41 6.38 -3.16 -3.87
N TYR A 42 5.58 -3.74 -4.78
CA TYR A 42 5.85 -3.70 -6.22
C TYR A 42 5.54 -2.35 -6.87
N ASN A 43 4.64 -1.53 -6.30
CA ASN A 43 4.25 -0.24 -6.84
C ASN A 43 4.38 0.92 -5.87
N ARG A 44 5.03 0.74 -4.70
CA ARG A 44 5.27 1.84 -3.78
C ARG A 44 6.11 2.94 -4.44
N VAL A 45 5.87 4.18 -4.05
CA VAL A 45 6.82 5.26 -4.32
C VAL A 45 8.05 5.06 -3.44
N VAL A 46 9.24 5.09 -4.06
CA VAL A 46 10.54 4.99 -3.37
C VAL A 46 11.18 6.37 -3.41
N LEU A 47 11.41 6.96 -2.23
CA LEU A 47 12.11 8.24 -2.11
C LEU A 47 13.63 8.04 -2.18
N GLU A 48 14.36 9.13 -2.42
CA GLU A 48 15.81 9.12 -2.25
C GLU A 48 16.15 8.91 -0.76
N PRO A 49 16.97 7.90 -0.40
CA PRO A 49 17.35 7.67 0.98
C PRO A 49 18.19 8.81 1.54
N LEU A 50 17.87 9.27 2.75
CA LEU A 50 18.67 10.24 3.48
C LEU A 50 19.89 9.56 4.12
N PRO A 51 21.11 10.13 4.01
CA PRO A 51 22.32 9.57 4.60
C PRO A 51 22.18 9.33 6.11
N GLY A 52 22.48 8.10 6.56
CA GLY A 52 22.46 7.74 7.98
C GLY A 52 21.06 7.57 8.60
N ILE A 53 19.97 7.71 7.83
CA ILE A 53 18.60 7.54 8.30
C ILE A 53 17.98 6.29 7.66
N PRO A 54 17.95 5.15 8.35
CA PRO A 54 17.30 3.94 7.85
C PRO A 54 15.83 4.17 7.50
N ASP A 55 15.36 3.49 6.45
CA ASP A 55 13.95 3.51 6.00
C ASP A 55 13.41 4.90 5.64
N SER A 56 14.29 5.87 5.36
CA SER A 56 13.95 7.21 4.88
C SER A 56 13.42 7.21 3.44
N ASP A 57 13.55 6.10 2.72
CA ASP A 57 13.04 5.89 1.36
C ASP A 57 11.53 5.60 1.30
N TYR A 58 10.87 5.49 2.45
CA TYR A 58 9.46 5.09 2.54
C TYR A 58 8.50 6.28 2.68
N ILE A 59 7.48 6.28 1.82
CA ILE A 59 6.24 7.05 1.95
C ILE A 59 5.04 6.13 1.67
N ASN A 60 3.91 6.36 2.35
CA ASN A 60 2.66 5.63 2.08
C ASN A 60 2.01 6.19 0.80
N ALA A 61 2.49 5.72 -0.36
CA ALA A 61 1.98 6.05 -1.68
C ALA A 61 2.29 4.94 -2.70
N SER A 62 1.44 4.78 -3.71
CA SER A 62 1.62 3.83 -4.83
C SER A 62 1.48 4.53 -6.18
N TYR A 63 2.20 4.03 -7.18
CA TYR A 63 1.96 4.34 -8.60
C TYR A 63 0.69 3.63 -9.09
N ILE A 64 -0.06 4.32 -9.96
CA ILE A 64 -1.26 3.85 -10.65
C ILE A 64 -1.11 4.23 -12.13
N ASP A 65 -1.39 3.29 -13.03
CA ASP A 65 -1.42 3.51 -14.49
C ASP A 65 -2.73 4.18 -14.94
#